data_AF-A0A539E2Z2-F1
#
_entry.id   AF-A0A539E2Z2-F1
#
_cell.length_a   1.000
_cell.length_b   1.000
_cell.length_c   1.000
_cell.angle_alpha   90.00
_cell.angle_beta   90.00
_cell.angle_gamma   90.00
#
_symmetry.space_group_name_H-M   'P 1'
#
loop_
_entity.id
_entity.type
_entity.pdbx_description
1 polymer ?
#
loop_
_entity_poly.entity_id
_entity_poly.type
_entity_poly.pdbx_seq_one_letter_code
_entity_poly.pdbx_strand_id
1 'polypeptide(L)'
;MRTTLTLDDALVRALKDLAHRSARSFKDVVNDTLRAGLSQTGRGSARKYTLRPAHLGEVTAGVNLDQALRLADRLEDLEVARKLELRK
;
A
#
# COMPACT_ATOMS: atom_id res chain seq x y z
N MET A 1 5.84 17.33 -32.80
CA MET A 1 7.07 18.11 -33.10
C MET A 1 8.16 17.16 -33.56
N ARG A 2 9.03 17.59 -34.49
CA ARG A 2 10.25 16.85 -34.86
C ARG A 2 11.40 17.42 -34.02
N THR A 3 12.08 16.56 -33.27
CA THR A 3 13.24 16.92 -32.44
C THR A 3 14.36 15.93 -32.71
N THR A 4 15.60 16.39 -32.54
CA THR A 4 16.79 15.55 -32.55
C THR A 4 17.34 15.53 -31.13
N LEU A 5 17.55 14.34 -30.58
CA LEU A 5 18.04 14.12 -29.22
C LEU A 5 19.24 13.17 -29.30
N THR A 6 20.30 13.51 -28.58
CA THR A 6 21.44 12.61 -28.39
C THR A 6 21.16 11.68 -27.21
N LEU A 7 21.29 10.38 -27.42
CA LEU A 7 21.14 9.33 -26.40
C LEU A 7 22.44 8.54 -26.35
N ASP A 8 22.85 8.10 -25.16
CA ASP A 8 23.99 7.19 -25.01
C ASP A 8 23.68 5.81 -25.61
N ASP A 9 24.72 5.09 -26.01
CA ASP A 9 24.59 3.80 -26.70
C ASP A 9 23.85 2.76 -25.86
N ALA A 10 24.06 2.75 -24.54
CA ALA A 10 23.40 1.80 -23.65
C ALA A 10 21.88 2.05 -23.60
N LEU A 11 21.46 3.32 -23.51
CA LEU A 11 20.06 3.71 -23.51
C LEU A 11 19.39 3.42 -24.86
N VAL A 12 20.08 3.65 -25.98
CA VAL A 12 19.58 3.30 -27.32
C VAL A 12 19.33 1.79 -27.42
N ARG A 13 20.24 0.96 -26.89
CA ARG A 13 20.08 -0.50 -26.89
C ARG A 13 18.89 -0.93 -26.03
N ALA A 14 18.80 -0.44 -24.80
CA ALA A 14 17.69 -0.76 -23.90
C ALA A 14 16.32 -0.37 -24.49
N LEU A 15 16.22 0.80 -25.13
CA LEU A 15 14.98 1.26 -25.75
C LEU A 15 14.62 0.46 -27.01
N LYS A 16 15.62 0.04 -27.81
CA LYS A 16 15.40 -0.85 -28.96
C LYS A 16 14.91 -2.23 -28.53
N ASP A 17 15.51 -2.80 -27.49
CA ASP A 17 15.09 -4.09 -26.94
C ASP A 17 13.66 -4.01 -26.39
N LEU A 18 13.33 -2.91 -25.69
CA LEU A 18 11.98 -2.66 -25.19
C LEU A 18 10.97 -2.51 -26.34
N ALA A 19 11.32 -1.80 -27.41
CA ALA A 19 10.49 -1.67 -28.60
C ALA A 19 10.26 -3.02 -29.29
N HIS A 20 11.30 -3.85 -29.40
CA HIS A 20 11.19 -5.19 -29.97
C HIS A 20 10.28 -6.10 -29.11
N ARG A 21 10.50 -6.15 -27.80
CA ARG A 21 9.68 -6.97 -26.88
C ARG A 21 8.22 -6.53 -26.80
N SER A 22 7.95 -5.23 -26.96
CA SER A 22 6.59 -4.68 -26.90
C SER A 22 5.89 -4.64 -28.26
N ALA A 23 6.57 -4.98 -29.36
CA ALA A 23 6.07 -4.82 -30.72
C ALA A 23 5.57 -3.40 -31.04
N ARG A 24 6.23 -2.38 -30.47
CA ARG A 24 5.90 -0.95 -30.63
C ARG A 24 6.97 -0.22 -31.41
N SER A 25 6.61 0.90 -32.02
CA SER A 25 7.60 1.73 -32.70
C SER A 25 8.61 2.30 -31.68
N PHE A 26 9.88 2.43 -32.09
CA PHE A 26 10.93 3.01 -31.23
C PHE A 26 10.54 4.40 -30.72
N LYS A 27 9.89 5.21 -31.56
CA LYS A 27 9.38 6.54 -31.20
C LYS A 27 8.37 6.48 -30.06
N ASP A 28 7.42 5.55 -30.12
CA ASP A 28 6.36 5.47 -29.10
C ASP A 28 6.95 5.02 -27.76
N VAL A 29 7.87 4.06 -27.80
CA VAL A 29 8.59 3.61 -26.60
C VAL A 29 9.41 4.74 -25.98
N VAL A 30 10.14 5.52 -26.78
CA VAL A 30 10.90 6.69 -26.28
C VAL A 30 9.96 7.67 -25.60
N ASN A 31 8.87 8.07 -26.27
CA ASN A 31 7.93 9.06 -25.73
C ASN A 31 7.26 8.60 -24.44
N ASP A 32 6.83 7.34 -24.38
CA ASP A 32 6.20 6.77 -23.18
C ASP A 32 7.19 6.66 -22.03
N THR A 33 8.42 6.24 -22.32
CA THR A 33 9.47 6.13 -21.30
C THR A 33 9.76 7.51 -20.70
N LEU A 34 9.89 8.55 -21.54
CA LEU A 34 10.09 9.92 -21.08
C LEU A 34 8.88 10.43 -20.27
N ARG A 35 7.65 10.16 -20.72
CA ARG A 35 6.43 10.53 -20.00
C ARG A 35 6.37 9.86 -18.63
N ALA A 36 6.70 8.57 -18.55
CA ALA A 36 6.74 7.81 -17.30
C ALA A 36 7.82 8.34 -16.35
N GLY A 37 8.99 8.73 -16.88
CA GLY A 37 10.05 9.37 -16.10
C GLY A 37 9.60 10.72 -15.51
N LEU A 38 9.06 11.60 -16.34
CA LEU A 38 8.56 12.92 -15.90
C LEU A 38 7.42 12.80 -14.86
N SER A 39 6.57 11.78 -15.00
CA SER A 39 5.47 11.51 -14.06
C SER A 39 5.94 10.92 -12.72
N GLN A 40 7.17 10.40 -12.64
CA GLN A 40 7.77 9.89 -11.41
C GLN A 40 8.52 10.99 -10.65
N THR A 41 9.13 11.95 -11.35
CA THR A 41 9.84 13.08 -10.72
C THR A 41 8.94 13.93 -9.81
N GLY A 42 7.62 13.96 -10.03
CA GLY A 42 6.65 14.66 -9.18
C GLY A 42 6.02 13.83 -8.07
N ARG A 43 6.20 12.49 -8.09
CA ARG A 43 5.72 11.63 -7.01
C ARG A 43 6.81 11.56 -5.95
N GLY A 44 6.72 12.44 -4.95
CA GLY A 44 7.48 12.27 -3.72
C GLY A 44 7.36 10.81 -3.26
N SER A 45 8.48 10.19 -2.87
CA SER A 45 8.51 8.81 -2.39
C SER A 45 7.33 8.59 -1.45
N ALA A 46 6.46 7.62 -1.78
CA ALA A 46 5.33 7.31 -0.93
C ALA A 46 5.89 7.06 0.47
N ARG A 47 5.52 7.93 1.42
CA ARG A 47 6.06 7.87 2.78
C ARG A 47 5.82 6.45 3.28
N LYS A 48 6.89 5.77 3.72
CA LYS A 48 6.77 4.44 4.32
C LYS A 48 5.68 4.50 5.38
N TYR A 49 4.71 3.59 5.29
CA TYR A 49 3.68 3.47 6.30
C TYR A 49 4.35 3.13 7.64
N THR A 50 4.10 3.92 8.67
CA THR A 50 4.62 3.71 10.02
C THR A 50 3.47 3.65 11.00
N LEU A 51 3.32 2.53 11.69
CA LEU A 51 2.37 2.36 12.79
C LEU A 51 3.11 2.50 14.13
N ARG A 52 2.54 3.27 15.06
CA ARG A 52 2.94 3.25 16.47
C ARG A 52 2.02 2.28 17.21
N PRO A 53 2.47 1.05 17.53
CA PRO A 53 1.63 0.10 18.24
C PRO A 53 1.34 0.61 19.65
N ALA A 54 0.16 0.27 20.16
CA ALA A 54 -0.22 0.48 21.55
C ALA A 54 -0.31 -0.88 22.25
N HIS A 55 0.02 -0.92 23.54
CA HIS A 55 -0.10 -2.12 24.35
C HIS A 55 -1.59 -2.42 24.60
N LEU A 56 -2.08 -3.59 24.15
CA LEU A 56 -3.49 -4.00 24.28
C LEU A 56 -3.75 -4.90 25.51
N GLY A 57 -2.78 -5.02 26.41
CA GLY A 57 -2.83 -5.91 27.56
C GLY A 57 -2.21 -7.28 27.27
N GLU A 58 -2.25 -8.15 28.28
CA GLU A 58 -1.66 -9.48 28.22
C GLU A 58 -2.56 -10.46 27.47
N VAL A 59 -1.93 -11.45 26.81
CA VAL A 59 -2.66 -12.56 26.19
C VAL A 59 -3.30 -13.39 27.30
N THR A 60 -4.62 -13.31 27.42
CA THR A 60 -5.38 -14.05 28.42
C THR A 60 -5.90 -15.36 27.82
N ALA A 61 -5.50 -16.50 28.42
CA ALA A 61 -5.94 -17.80 27.95
C ALA A 61 -7.47 -17.93 28.01
N GLY A 62 -8.08 -18.45 26.95
CA GLY A 62 -9.54 -18.55 26.83
C GLY A 62 -10.24 -17.31 26.25
N VAL A 63 -9.52 -16.21 25.99
CA VAL A 63 -10.06 -15.04 25.30
C VAL A 63 -9.80 -15.16 23.79
N ASN A 64 -10.86 -15.49 23.03
CA ASN A 64 -10.79 -15.54 21.58
C ASN A 64 -11.12 -14.16 20.97
N LEU A 65 -10.09 -13.44 20.53
CA LEU A 65 -10.23 -12.12 19.90
C LEU A 65 -10.78 -12.18 18.47
N ASP A 66 -10.71 -13.33 17.79
CA ASP A 66 -11.34 -13.51 16.46
C ASP A 66 -12.87 -13.46 16.55
N GLN A 67 -13.43 -13.67 17.76
CA GLN A 67 -14.84 -13.55 18.06
C GLN A 67 -15.14 -12.31 18.91
N ALA A 68 -14.52 -11.17 18.57
CA ALA A 68 -14.60 -9.92 19.33
C ALA A 68 -16.03 -9.48 19.68
N LEU A 69 -16.99 -9.63 18.75
CA LEU A 69 -18.39 -9.26 19.01
C LEU A 69 -19.02 -10.11 20.12
N ARG A 70 -18.87 -11.44 20.06
CA ARG A 70 -19.38 -12.34 21.11
C ARG A 70 -18.70 -12.11 22.46
N LEU A 71 -17.43 -11.71 22.44
CA LEU A 71 -16.71 -11.32 23.65
C LEU A 71 -17.31 -10.03 24.24
N ALA A 72 -17.60 -9.03 23.40
CA ALA A 72 -18.22 -7.78 23.81
C ALA A 72 -19.62 -8.01 24.41
N ASP A 73 -20.48 -8.79 23.75
CA ASP A 73 -21.84 -9.11 24.24
C ASP A 73 -21.79 -9.72 25.64
N ARG A 74 -20.90 -10.70 25.84
CA ARG A 74 -20.74 -11.36 27.14
C ARG A 74 -20.26 -10.40 28.24
N LEU A 75 -19.34 -9.50 27.92
CA LEU A 75 -18.85 -8.50 28.87
C LEU A 75 -19.96 -7.52 29.25
N GLU A 76 -20.80 -7.16 28.29
CA GLU A 76 -21.98 -6.31 28.54
C GLU A 76 -22.99 -7.03 29.44
N ASP A 77 -23.35 -8.28 29.14
CA ASP A 77 -24.27 -9.09 29.96
C ASP A 77 -23.79 -9.19 31.42
N LEU A 78 -22.49 -9.44 31.63
CA LEU A 78 -21.89 -9.51 32.97
C LEU A 78 -22.00 -8.17 33.72
N GLU A 79 -21.73 -7.06 33.05
CA GLU A 79 -21.86 -5.73 33.67
C GLU A 79 -23.31 -5.34 33.95
N VAL A 80 -24.25 -5.73 33.09
CA VAL A 80 -25.69 -5.56 33.32
C VAL A 80 -26.12 -6.34 34.56
N ALA A 81 -25.75 -7.62 34.66
CA ALA A 81 -26.07 -8.44 35.82
C ALA A 81 -25.51 -7.83 37.12
N ARG A 82 -24.24 -7.38 37.09
CA ARG A 82 -23.59 -6.72 38.24
C ARG A 82 -24.32 -5.45 38.68
N LYS A 83 -24.79 -4.62 37.74
CA LYS A 83 -25.56 -3.40 38.05
C LYS A 83 -26.90 -3.72 38.70
N LEU A 84 -27.62 -4.73 38.17
CA LEU A 84 -28.88 -5.20 38.73
C LEU A 84 -28.72 -5.71 40.17
N GLU A 85 -27.67 -6.47 40.46
CA GLU A 85 -27.34 -6.93 41.83
C GLU A 85 -27.06 -5.76 42.79
N LEU A 86 -26.38 -4.72 42.30
CA LEU A 86 -26.11 -3.50 43.05
C LEU A 86 -27.33 -2.58 43.17
N ARG A 87 -28.48 -2.94 42.58
CA ARG A 87 -29.70 -2.12 42.47
C ARG A 87 -29.40 -0.73 41.90
N LYS A 88 -28.49 -0.65 40.93
CA LYS A 88 -28.06 0.56 40.22
C LYS A 88 -28.38 0.48 38.74
#